data_AF-A0A9Q4GDV1-F1
#
_entry.id   AF-A0A9Q4GDV1-F1
#
_cell.length_a   1.000
_cell.length_b   1.000
_cell.length_c   1.000
_cell.angle_alpha   90.00
_cell.angle_beta   90.00
_cell.angle_gamma   90.00
#
_symmetry.space_group_name_H-M   'P 1'
#
loop_
_entity.id
_entity.type
_entity.pdbx_description
1 polymer ?
#
loop_
_entity_poly.entity_id
_entity_poly.type
_entity_poly.pdbx_seq_one_letter_code
_entity_poly.pdbx_strand_id
1 'polypeptide(L)' 'KKGETLYTIAQKYDMDVQDLKKMNKIKGNKLSVGQKLKVDD' A
#
# COMPACT_ATOMS: atom_id res chain seq x y z
N LYS A 1 -14.11 11.32 0.31
CA LYS A 1 -13.18 10.57 -0.56
C LYS A 1 -12.86 9.25 0.14
N LYS A 2 -13.40 8.13 -0.34
CA LYS A 2 -13.28 6.83 0.32
C LYS A 2 -11.93 6.20 -0.04
N GLY A 3 -11.14 5.95 1.00
CA GLY A 3 -10.12 4.89 1.13
C GLY A 3 -9.25 4.63 -0.08
N GLU A 4 -8.08 5.25 -0.11
CA GLU A 4 -6.96 4.70 -0.88
C GLU A 4 -6.72 3.25 -0.43
N THR A 5 -6.62 2.35 -1.40
CA THR A 5 -6.30 0.93 -1.16
C THR A 5 -4.85 0.69 -1.53
N LEU A 6 -4.27 -0.43 -1.07
CA LEU A 6 -2.93 -0.84 -1.52
C LEU A 6 -2.82 -0.87 -3.05
N TYR A 7 -3.90 -1.23 -3.75
CA TYR A 7 -3.92 -1.26 -5.21
C TYR A 7 -3.77 0.14 -5.81
N THR A 8 -4.61 1.09 -5.37
CA THR A 8 -4.56 2.46 -5.90
C THR A 8 -3.26 3.17 -5.54
N ILE A 9 -2.67 2.86 -4.39
CA ILE A 9 -1.38 3.40 -3.97
C ILE A 9 -0.28 2.80 -4.84
N ALA A 10 -0.21 1.48 -4.95
CA ALA A 10 0.78 0.80 -5.78
C ALA A 10 0.74 1.30 -7.24
N GLN A 11 -0.45 1.42 -7.83
CA GLN A 11 -0.62 1.97 -9.19
C GLN A 11 -0.15 3.43 -9.31
N LYS A 12 -0.34 4.25 -8.26
CA LYS A 12 0.07 5.66 -8.28
C LYS A 12 1.59 5.83 -8.27
N TYR A 13 2.31 4.90 -7.66
CA TYR A 13 3.77 4.89 -7.55
C TYR A 13 4.42 3.92 -8.56
N ASP A 14 3.66 3.39 -9.52
CA ASP A 14 4.11 2.36 -10.47
C ASP A 14 4.83 1.17 -9.80
N MET A 15 4.35 0.79 -8.62
CA MET A 15 4.87 -0.30 -7.81
C MET A 15 3.94 -1.50 -7.86
N ASP A 16 4.50 -2.69 -7.59
CA ASP A 16 3.71 -3.88 -7.38
C ASP A 16 3.10 -3.90 -5.98
N VAL A 17 1.82 -4.29 -5.87
CA VAL A 17 1.11 -4.38 -4.57
C VAL A 17 1.83 -5.34 -3.62
N GLN A 18 2.45 -6.39 -4.16
CA GLN A 18 3.21 -7.36 -3.36
C GLN A 18 4.47 -6.73 -2.78
N ASP A 19 5.17 -5.90 -3.54
CA ASP A 19 6.39 -5.25 -3.08
C ASP A 19 6.07 -4.14 -2.08
N LEU A 20 5.00 -3.38 -2.33
CA LEU A 20 4.44 -2.45 -1.36
C LEU A 20 4.08 -3.14 -0.02
N LYS A 21 3.48 -4.34 -0.09
CA LYS A 21 3.17 -5.15 1.09
C LYS A 21 4.43 -5.63 1.82
N LYS A 22 5.42 -6.14 1.09
CA LYS A 22 6.70 -6.60 1.67
C LYS A 22 7.43 -5.46 2.35
N MET A 23 7.54 -4.31 1.69
CA MET A 23 8.22 -3.11 2.20
C MET A 23 7.59 -2.63 3.52
N ASN A 24 6.27 -2.72 3.63
CA ASN A 24 5.51 -2.30 4.79
C ASN A 24 5.19 -3.43 5.78
N LYS A 25 5.74 -4.64 5.56
CA LYS A 25 5.48 -5.85 6.37
C LYS A 25 3.98 -6.14 6.57
N ILE A 26 3.17 -5.83 5.56
CA ILE A 26 1.72 -6.02 5.58
C ILE A 26 1.41 -7.48 5.27
N LYS A 27 0.78 -8.16 6.23
CA LYS A 27 0.31 -9.54 6.05
C LYS A 27 -1.18 -9.53 5.73
N GLY A 28 -1.53 -10.01 4.53
CA GLY A 28 -2.92 -10.15 4.08
C GLY A 28 -3.56 -8.84 3.64
N ASN A 29 -4.83 -8.65 4.00
CA ASN A 29 -5.66 -7.51 3.60
C ASN A 29 -5.97 -6.56 4.78
N LYS A 30 -5.34 -6.75 5.94
CA LYS A 30 -5.48 -5.85 7.09
C LYS A 30 -4.64 -4.60 6.86
N LEU A 31 -5.27 -3.55 6.38
CA LEU A 31 -4.79 -2.18 6.42
C LEU A 31 -5.59 -1.44 7.48
N SER A 32 -4.91 -0.75 8.39
CA SER A 32 -5.57 0.14 9.31
C SER A 32 -5.79 1.49 8.64
N VAL A 33 -6.97 2.08 8.81
CA VAL A 33 -7.24 3.45 8.35
C VAL A 33 -6.26 4.39 9.08
N GLY A 34 -5.52 5.21 8.32
CA GLY A 34 -4.47 6.09 8.85
C GLY A 34 -3.07 5.47 8.94
N GLN A 35 -2.89 4.22 8.50
CA GLN A 35 -1.57 3.61 8.40
C GLN A 35 -0.72 4.31 7.33
N LYS A 36 0.49 4.75 7.71
CA LYS A 36 1.47 5.28 6.76
C LYS A 36 2.14 4.13 6.03
N LEU A 37 2.24 4.24 4.71
CA LEU A 37 2.95 3.30 3.85
C LEU A 37 4.24 3.95 3.33
N LYS A 38 5.32 3.18 3.34
CA LYS A 38 6.54 3.46 2.61
C LYS A 38 6.34 3.06 1.16
N VAL A 39 6.76 3.92 0.25
CA VAL A 39 6.75 3.77 -1.21
C VAL A 39 8.13 4.21 -1.71
N ASP A 40 8.59 3.65 -2.81
CA ASP A 40 9.77 4.13 -3.52
C ASP A 40 9.32 5.14 -4.59
N ASP A 41 10.12 6.21 -4.78
CA ASP A 41 9.92 7.28 -5.78
C ASP A 41 10.82 7.07 -7.01
#